data_AF-A0A3D2G1Y3-F1
#
_entry.id   AF-A0A3D2G1Y3-F1
#
_cell.length_a   1.000
_cell.length_b   1.000
_cell.length_c   1.000
_cell.angle_alpha   90.00
_cell.angle_beta   90.00
_cell.angle_gamma   90.00
#
_symmetry.space_group_name_H-M   'P 1'
#
loop_
_entity.id
_entity.type
_entity.pdbx_description
1 polymer ?
#
loop_
_entity_poly.entity_id
_entity_poly.type
_entity_poly.pdbx_seq_one_letter_code
_entity_poly.pdbx_strand_id
1 'polypeptide(L)'
;MKKTIKKLALILLTAALMLTVTGCGANDYQTAVQLMGSGDAAAASAAFKALGDYKDSAALASACDYSIATDAYLAEDYEQARALFAALGDYKESASLVTASDYAIAQNTYDAGEYAHAAELFTALGDYKNSAALAAQAGDRVFAEKLLGSWVSNEMDVSSIFIDSLYDAIDDDESSKALLDCMELGALPLKYTIEFTGEGTFLLAADSESAAAMIDTFYTAFTDGLTAYLEKEIEQDAANNGYTVEGLMQTYGCTTTRELIDAMLEMPLEDFMASLLPKETLKELLDSGTVNGVYAVKNGEIVLTIGKTQSSAVYDEPAGTLSVVDEDIAGTAIVFSRA
;
A
#
# COMPACT_ATOMS: atom_id res chain seq x y z
N MET A 1 -21.66 22.24 41.90
CA MET A 1 -21.49 23.03 40.65
C MET A 1 -22.36 24.29 40.55
N LYS A 2 -23.61 24.34 41.03
CA LYS A 2 -24.42 25.60 41.04
C LYS A 2 -23.99 26.69 42.05
N LYS A 3 -23.12 26.38 43.03
CA LYS A 3 -22.71 27.31 44.11
C LYS A 3 -21.48 28.17 43.77
N THR A 4 -20.63 27.74 42.84
CA THR A 4 -19.43 28.47 42.41
C THR A 4 -19.75 29.53 41.36
N ILE A 5 -20.72 29.27 40.47
CA ILE A 5 -21.23 30.22 39.48
C ILE A 5 -21.91 31.44 40.14
N LYS A 6 -22.59 31.23 41.28
CA LYS A 6 -23.20 32.33 42.06
C LYS A 6 -22.17 33.19 42.81
N LYS A 7 -20.94 32.71 43.05
CA LYS A 7 -19.90 33.49 43.73
C LYS A 7 -19.19 34.46 42.79
N LEU A 8 -19.05 34.13 41.51
CA LEU A 8 -18.57 35.09 40.49
C LEU A 8 -19.58 36.22 40.25
N ALA A 9 -20.88 35.92 40.24
CA ALA A 9 -21.94 36.92 40.10
C ALA A 9 -22.05 37.89 41.30
N LEU A 10 -21.54 37.52 42.47
CA LEU A 10 -21.65 38.31 43.70
C LEU A 10 -20.44 39.23 43.94
N ILE A 11 -19.26 38.90 43.39
CA ILE A 11 -18.04 39.71 43.53
C ILE A 11 -18.05 40.93 42.60
N LEU A 12 -18.86 40.90 41.52
CA LEU A 12 -19.03 42.03 40.59
C LEU A 12 -19.96 43.14 41.11
N LEU A 13 -20.67 42.94 42.24
CA LEU A 13 -21.71 43.89 42.69
C LEU A 13 -21.21 45.00 43.64
N THR A 14 -19.95 44.97 44.11
CA THR A 14 -19.49 45.87 45.19
C THR A 14 -18.42 46.90 44.83
N ALA A 15 -18.20 47.20 43.55
CA ALA A 15 -17.30 48.29 43.14
C ALA A 15 -18.03 49.35 42.31
N ALA A 16 -18.99 50.02 42.93
CA ALA A 16 -19.64 51.21 42.38
C ALA A 16 -19.34 52.43 43.25
N LEU A 17 -18.20 53.10 43.02
CA LEU A 17 -18.10 54.58 43.13
C LEU A 17 -16.70 55.08 42.67
N MET A 18 -16.63 55.78 41.54
CA MET A 18 -16.24 57.21 41.47
C MET A 18 -16.23 57.70 40.01
N LEU A 19 -16.78 58.90 39.81
CA LEU A 19 -16.92 59.65 38.55
C LEU A 19 -15.54 60.09 38.01
N THR A 20 -15.28 60.35 36.71
CA THR A 20 -15.94 61.32 35.81
C THR A 20 -15.36 61.12 34.38
N VAL A 21 -16.15 60.69 33.39
CA VAL A 21 -15.97 61.01 31.95
C VAL A 21 -17.36 60.89 31.29
N THR A 22 -17.73 61.89 30.48
CA THR A 22 -18.93 62.07 29.62
C THR A 22 -19.96 60.93 29.52
N GLY A 23 -21.25 61.25 29.75
CA GLY A 23 -22.40 60.32 29.84
C GLY A 23 -22.77 59.44 28.63
N CYS A 24 -21.87 59.20 27.68
CA CYS A 24 -22.03 58.20 26.62
C CYS A 24 -21.69 56.78 27.15
N GLY A 25 -20.53 56.64 27.82
CA GLY A 25 -20.01 55.32 28.21
C GLY A 25 -20.88 54.53 29.21
N ALA A 26 -21.71 55.19 30.04
CA ALA A 26 -22.56 54.51 31.02
C ALA A 26 -23.77 53.80 30.38
N ASN A 27 -24.41 54.43 29.38
CA ASN A 27 -25.52 53.83 28.65
C ASN A 27 -25.02 52.75 27.71
N ASP A 28 -23.94 53.02 26.97
CA ASP A 28 -23.30 52.06 26.06
C ASP A 28 -22.83 50.80 26.81
N TYR A 29 -22.32 50.97 28.04
CA TYR A 29 -21.98 49.85 28.93
C TYR A 29 -23.19 49.03 29.38
N GLN A 30 -24.31 49.68 29.73
CA GLN A 30 -25.55 48.96 30.05
C GLN A 30 -26.08 48.18 28.85
N THR A 31 -26.00 48.76 27.65
CA THR A 31 -26.35 48.06 26.40
C THR A 31 -25.45 46.85 26.16
N ALA A 32 -24.13 46.98 26.33
CA ALA A 32 -23.20 45.87 26.19
C ALA A 32 -23.48 44.72 27.18
N VAL A 33 -23.80 45.05 28.45
CA VAL A 33 -24.21 44.07 29.46
C VAL A 33 -25.53 43.38 29.10
N GLN A 34 -26.49 44.12 28.53
CA GLN A 34 -27.76 43.54 28.06
C GLN A 34 -27.55 42.57 26.90
N LEU A 35 -26.71 42.91 25.92
CA LEU A 35 -26.35 42.04 24.79
C LEU A 35 -25.68 40.75 25.28
N MET A 36 -24.79 40.84 26.26
CA MET A 36 -24.18 39.67 26.89
C MET A 36 -25.23 38.80 27.60
N GLY A 37 -26.18 39.43 28.30
CA GLY A 37 -27.28 38.73 28.98
C GLY A 37 -28.29 38.08 28.04
N SER A 38 -28.45 38.58 26.81
CA SER A 38 -29.31 37.98 25.78
C SER A 38 -28.65 36.83 25.01
N GLY A 39 -27.36 36.55 25.25
CA GLY A 39 -26.61 35.52 24.57
C GLY A 39 -26.00 35.95 23.22
N ASP A 40 -26.07 37.23 22.86
CA ASP A 40 -25.41 37.76 21.66
C ASP A 40 -23.97 38.16 22.01
N ALA A 41 -23.12 37.15 22.18
CA ALA A 41 -21.73 37.34 22.59
C ALA A 41 -20.93 38.17 21.57
N ALA A 42 -21.24 38.07 20.27
CA ALA A 42 -20.57 38.83 19.22
C ALA A 42 -20.90 40.33 19.30
N ALA A 43 -22.20 40.68 19.39
CA ALA A 43 -22.60 42.07 19.56
C ALA A 43 -22.11 42.64 20.90
N ALA A 44 -22.14 41.85 21.97
CA ALA A 44 -21.61 42.23 23.27
C ALA A 44 -20.10 42.52 23.23
N SER A 45 -19.30 41.63 22.60
CA SER A 45 -17.87 41.83 22.43
C SER A 45 -17.56 43.14 21.69
N ALA A 46 -18.24 43.39 20.56
CA ALA A 46 -18.05 44.62 19.79
C ALA A 46 -18.39 45.87 20.62
N ALA A 47 -19.50 45.85 21.36
CA ALA A 47 -19.91 46.95 22.22
C ALA A 47 -18.92 47.19 23.38
N PHE A 48 -18.40 46.13 24.00
CA PHE A 48 -17.38 46.24 25.05
C PHE A 48 -16.02 46.72 24.51
N LYS A 49 -15.61 46.30 23.31
CA LYS A 49 -14.39 46.81 22.64
C LYS A 49 -14.49 48.29 22.34
N ALA A 50 -15.65 48.77 21.89
CA ALA A 50 -15.89 50.19 21.61
C ALA A 50 -15.78 51.07 22.86
N LEU A 51 -16.03 50.52 24.05
CA LEU A 51 -15.89 51.18 25.34
C LEU A 51 -14.44 51.27 25.85
N GLY A 52 -13.51 50.49 25.28
CA GLY A 52 -12.10 50.48 25.66
C GLY A 52 -11.88 50.22 27.16
N ASP A 53 -11.15 51.11 27.82
CA ASP A 53 -10.80 51.02 29.24
C ASP A 53 -11.93 51.47 30.20
N TYR A 54 -13.14 51.73 29.70
CA TYR A 54 -14.26 52.09 30.55
C TYR A 54 -14.66 50.90 31.44
N LYS A 55 -14.44 51.03 32.75
CA LYS A 55 -14.69 49.97 33.75
C LYS A 55 -13.93 48.67 33.40
N ASP A 56 -14.63 47.55 33.39
CA ASP A 56 -14.18 46.20 33.06
C ASP A 56 -14.52 45.82 31.60
N SER A 57 -14.86 46.79 30.74
CA SER A 57 -15.28 46.51 29.36
C SER A 57 -14.23 45.70 28.59
N ALA A 58 -12.95 46.04 28.68
CA ALA A 58 -11.88 45.25 28.05
C ALA A 58 -11.89 43.77 28.51
N ALA A 59 -12.07 43.51 29.81
CA ALA A 59 -12.13 42.15 30.35
C ALA A 59 -13.40 41.39 29.95
N LEU A 60 -14.54 42.10 29.87
CA LEU A 60 -15.81 41.54 29.40
C LEU A 60 -15.78 41.26 27.88
N ALA A 61 -15.11 42.10 27.08
CA ALA A 61 -14.86 41.82 25.67
C ALA A 61 -14.07 40.52 25.49
N SER A 62 -12.97 40.33 26.22
CA SER A 62 -12.21 39.07 26.18
C SER A 62 -13.05 37.87 26.66
N ALA A 63 -13.95 38.05 27.64
CA ALA A 63 -14.84 36.99 28.08
C ALA A 63 -15.88 36.59 27.01
N CYS A 64 -16.44 37.57 26.30
CA CYS A 64 -17.32 37.34 25.17
C CYS A 64 -16.58 36.65 24.01
N ASP A 65 -15.42 37.17 23.61
CA ASP A 65 -14.58 36.57 22.55
C ASP A 65 -14.20 35.12 22.88
N TYR A 66 -13.86 34.84 24.14
CA TYR A 66 -13.56 33.47 24.59
C TYR A 66 -14.78 32.55 24.51
N SER A 67 -15.98 33.06 24.79
CA SER A 67 -17.22 32.31 24.59
C SER A 67 -17.44 31.97 23.11
N ILE A 68 -17.27 32.95 22.22
CA ILE A 68 -17.41 32.75 20.77
C ILE A 68 -16.40 31.72 20.27
N ALA A 69 -15.14 31.82 20.71
CA ALA A 69 -14.09 30.86 20.38
C ALA A 69 -14.43 29.43 20.84
N THR A 70 -15.00 29.31 22.05
CA THR A 70 -15.44 28.02 22.61
C THR A 70 -16.61 27.46 21.82
N ASP A 71 -17.57 28.29 21.43
CA ASP A 71 -18.72 27.87 20.63
C ASP A 71 -18.27 27.39 19.24
N ALA A 72 -17.33 28.09 18.59
CA ALA A 72 -16.72 27.65 17.33
C ALA A 72 -16.00 26.30 17.50
N TYR A 73 -15.24 26.12 18.58
CA TYR A 73 -14.55 24.86 18.88
C TYR A 73 -15.54 23.69 19.09
N LEU A 74 -16.63 23.93 19.81
CA LEU A 74 -17.69 22.94 20.05
C LEU A 74 -18.49 22.62 18.78
N ALA A 75 -18.52 23.55 17.83
CA ALA A 75 -19.10 23.35 16.50
C ALA A 75 -18.12 22.69 15.51
N GLU A 76 -16.92 22.31 15.97
CA GLU A 76 -15.84 21.72 15.17
C GLU A 76 -15.31 22.66 14.06
N ASP A 77 -15.61 23.96 14.13
CA ASP A 77 -15.00 25.00 13.30
C ASP A 77 -13.64 25.39 13.90
N TYR A 78 -12.70 24.45 13.82
CA TYR A 78 -11.40 24.56 14.48
C TYR A 78 -10.54 25.69 13.91
N GLU A 79 -10.71 26.05 12.64
CA GLU A 79 -10.01 27.18 12.02
C GLU A 79 -10.47 28.51 12.61
N GLN A 80 -11.78 28.71 12.72
CA GLN A 80 -12.34 29.88 13.39
C GLN A 80 -11.97 29.91 14.87
N ALA A 81 -12.12 28.78 15.56
CA ALA A 81 -11.79 28.67 16.98
C ALA A 81 -10.31 29.02 17.23
N ARG A 82 -9.40 28.45 16.45
CA ARG A 82 -7.95 28.72 16.49
C ARG A 82 -7.66 30.21 16.35
N ALA A 83 -8.26 30.86 15.34
CA ALA A 83 -8.05 32.29 15.10
C ALA A 83 -8.54 33.15 16.28
N LEU A 84 -9.72 32.83 16.84
CA LEU A 84 -10.29 33.55 17.97
C LEU A 84 -9.49 33.33 19.26
N PHE A 85 -9.05 32.11 19.55
CA PHE A 85 -8.17 31.82 20.69
C PHE A 85 -6.80 32.47 20.54
N ALA A 86 -6.23 32.50 19.33
CA ALA A 86 -4.96 33.19 19.09
C ALA A 86 -5.06 34.70 19.34
N ALA A 87 -6.17 35.33 18.93
CA ALA A 87 -6.44 36.74 19.19
C ALA A 87 -6.57 37.07 20.69
N LEU A 88 -6.95 36.09 21.51
CA LEU A 88 -7.08 36.21 22.96
C LEU A 88 -5.75 36.09 23.72
N GLY A 89 -4.69 35.58 23.10
CA GLY A 89 -3.36 35.45 23.70
C GLY A 89 -3.39 34.66 25.03
N ASP A 90 -2.89 35.29 26.09
CA ASP A 90 -2.79 34.68 27.44
C ASP A 90 -4.11 34.70 28.24
N TYR A 91 -5.22 35.13 27.63
CA TYR A 91 -6.50 35.11 28.33
C TYR A 91 -6.95 33.68 28.58
N LYS A 92 -6.99 33.27 29.85
CA LYS A 92 -7.38 31.92 30.29
C LYS A 92 -6.56 30.83 29.58
N GLU A 93 -7.19 29.74 29.14
CA GLU A 93 -6.55 28.62 28.44
C GLU A 93 -6.44 28.84 26.92
N SER A 94 -6.60 30.06 26.41
CA SER A 94 -6.66 30.32 24.96
C SER A 94 -5.42 29.80 24.22
N ALA A 95 -4.21 30.05 24.73
CA ALA A 95 -2.99 29.51 24.14
C ALA A 95 -3.00 27.97 24.03
N SER A 96 -3.48 27.25 25.06
CA SER A 96 -3.62 25.80 25.03
C SER A 96 -4.71 25.33 24.05
N LEU A 97 -5.77 26.13 23.89
CA LEU A 97 -6.87 25.83 22.96
C LEU A 97 -6.51 26.11 21.50
N VAL A 98 -5.56 27.02 21.23
CA VAL A 98 -4.92 27.13 19.89
C VAL A 98 -4.28 25.80 19.52
N THR A 99 -3.42 25.25 20.39
CA THR A 99 -2.77 23.95 20.14
C THR A 99 -3.78 22.79 20.03
N ALA A 100 -4.85 22.82 20.83
CA ALA A 100 -5.92 21.83 20.73
C ALA A 100 -6.67 21.92 19.39
N SER A 101 -6.88 23.13 18.86
CA SER A 101 -7.51 23.38 17.57
C SER A 101 -6.59 22.96 16.43
N ASP A 102 -5.29 23.28 16.49
CA ASP A 102 -4.26 22.84 15.54
C ASP A 102 -4.23 21.30 15.43
N TYR A 103 -4.30 20.60 16.56
CA TYR A 103 -4.38 19.15 16.59
C TYR A 103 -5.65 18.59 15.93
N ALA A 104 -6.80 19.23 16.17
CA ALA A 104 -8.05 18.80 15.56
C ALA A 104 -8.08 19.06 14.04
N ILE A 105 -7.50 20.18 13.57
CA ILE A 105 -7.27 20.45 12.15
C ILE A 105 -6.40 19.34 11.54
N ALA A 106 -5.26 19.01 12.17
CA ALA A 106 -4.37 17.95 11.70
C ALA A 106 -5.07 16.59 11.59
N GLN A 107 -5.94 16.25 12.55
CA GLN A 107 -6.77 15.03 12.49
C GLN A 107 -7.76 15.06 11.32
N ASN A 108 -8.48 16.17 11.14
CA ASN A 108 -9.43 16.31 10.03
C ASN A 108 -8.72 16.19 8.67
N THR A 109 -7.53 16.80 8.53
CA THR A 109 -6.69 16.67 7.33
C THR A 109 -6.26 15.22 7.10
N TYR A 110 -5.88 14.50 8.16
CA TYR A 110 -5.53 13.08 8.06
C TYR A 110 -6.71 12.22 7.63
N ASP A 111 -7.89 12.44 8.23
CA ASP A 111 -9.11 11.70 7.92
C ASP A 111 -9.65 12.01 6.52
N ALA A 112 -9.34 13.19 5.98
CA ALA A 112 -9.60 13.56 4.58
C ALA A 112 -8.66 12.87 3.58
N GLY A 113 -7.63 12.14 4.05
CA GLY A 113 -6.64 11.48 3.20
C GLY A 113 -5.52 12.41 2.71
N GLU A 114 -5.44 13.64 3.21
CA GLU A 114 -4.39 14.61 2.86
C GLU A 114 -3.12 14.35 3.67
N TYR A 115 -2.56 13.14 3.56
CA TYR A 115 -1.52 12.65 4.47
C TYR A 115 -0.24 13.49 4.48
N ALA A 116 0.17 14.05 3.34
CA ALA A 116 1.34 14.93 3.28
C ALA A 116 1.14 16.20 4.13
N HIS A 117 -0.02 16.83 4.02
CA HIS A 117 -0.34 18.03 4.80
C HIS A 117 -0.56 17.69 6.28
N ALA A 118 -1.24 16.59 6.57
CA ALA A 118 -1.41 16.11 7.94
C ALA A 118 -0.06 15.85 8.62
N ALA A 119 0.91 15.26 7.92
CA ALA A 119 2.25 15.02 8.44
C ALA A 119 2.97 16.33 8.83
N GLU A 120 2.85 17.38 8.02
CA GLU A 120 3.38 18.72 8.35
C GLU A 120 2.73 19.30 9.59
N LEU A 121 1.39 19.24 9.69
CA LEU A 121 0.63 19.76 10.83
C LEU A 121 0.97 19.02 12.13
N PHE A 122 1.01 17.69 12.10
CA PHE A 122 1.41 16.90 13.26
C PHE A 122 2.87 17.10 13.66
N THR A 123 3.77 17.31 12.70
CA THR A 123 5.18 17.62 12.98
C THR A 123 5.31 18.97 13.70
N ALA A 124 4.53 19.98 13.28
CA ALA A 124 4.51 21.29 13.93
C ALA A 124 4.01 21.23 15.39
N LEU A 125 3.17 20.25 15.71
CA LEU A 125 2.64 20.01 17.07
C LEU A 125 3.63 19.30 18.01
N GLY A 126 4.69 18.68 17.49
CA GLY A 126 5.73 18.01 18.27
C GLY A 126 5.18 16.99 19.27
N ASP A 127 5.51 17.17 20.55
CA ASP A 127 5.13 16.26 21.65
C ASP A 127 3.68 16.44 22.14
N TYR A 128 2.89 17.30 21.51
CA TYR A 128 1.49 17.46 21.90
C TYR A 128 0.71 16.17 21.62
N LYS A 129 0.19 15.53 22.68
CA LYS A 129 -0.53 14.25 22.61
C LYS A 129 0.31 13.18 21.88
N ASN A 130 -0.25 12.57 20.83
CA ASN A 130 0.38 11.56 19.98
C ASN A 130 0.75 12.13 18.60
N SER A 131 0.92 13.45 18.46
CA SER A 131 1.18 14.09 17.17
C SER A 131 2.43 13.53 16.49
N ALA A 132 3.53 13.33 17.21
CA ALA A 132 4.72 12.68 16.65
C ALA A 132 4.44 11.29 16.03
N ALA A 133 3.60 10.48 16.67
CA ALA A 133 3.21 9.16 16.14
C ALA A 133 2.29 9.27 14.91
N LEU A 134 1.36 10.23 14.91
CA LEU A 134 0.48 10.49 13.78
C LEU A 134 1.24 11.10 12.59
N ALA A 135 2.27 11.91 12.83
CA ALA A 135 3.16 12.41 11.79
C ALA A 135 3.90 11.26 11.09
N ALA A 136 4.46 10.32 11.87
CA ALA A 136 5.09 9.12 11.31
C ALA A 136 4.10 8.27 10.52
N GLN A 137 2.90 8.04 11.06
CA GLN A 137 1.85 7.29 10.38
C GLN A 137 1.40 7.96 9.07
N ALA A 138 1.25 9.28 9.06
CA ALA A 138 0.93 10.04 7.85
C ALA A 138 2.07 9.95 6.83
N GLY A 139 3.32 10.04 7.27
CA GLY A 139 4.50 9.81 6.41
C GLY A 139 4.52 8.41 5.78
N ASP A 140 4.19 7.37 6.56
CA ASP A 140 4.09 6.00 6.06
C ASP A 140 2.98 5.87 5.00
N ARG A 141 1.87 6.59 5.13
CA ARG A 141 0.79 6.64 4.12
C ARG A 141 1.25 7.31 2.83
N VAL A 142 1.92 8.47 2.93
CA VAL A 142 2.51 9.16 1.77
C VAL A 142 3.52 8.26 1.05
N PHE A 143 4.31 7.49 1.80
CA PHE A 143 5.22 6.53 1.19
C PHE A 143 4.44 5.38 0.54
N ALA A 144 3.44 4.79 1.19
CA ALA A 144 2.62 3.74 0.60
C ALA A 144 1.98 4.16 -0.74
N GLU A 145 1.61 5.44 -0.90
CA GLU A 145 1.12 6.00 -2.18
C GLU A 145 2.16 5.91 -3.31
N LYS A 146 3.45 6.05 -3.00
CA LYS A 146 4.55 5.91 -3.98
C LYS A 146 4.70 4.48 -4.50
N LEU A 147 4.16 3.48 -3.81
CA LEU A 147 4.22 2.07 -4.21
C LEU A 147 3.09 1.68 -5.16
N LEU A 148 1.98 2.42 -5.16
CA LEU A 148 0.75 2.06 -5.88
C LEU A 148 0.98 1.84 -7.37
N GLY A 149 0.22 0.89 -7.93
CA GLY A 149 0.29 0.50 -9.34
C GLY A 149 1.18 -0.70 -9.60
N SER A 150 1.44 -0.96 -10.87
CA SER A 150 2.13 -2.17 -11.34
C SER A 150 3.64 -1.96 -11.50
N TRP A 151 4.37 -3.04 -11.24
CA TRP A 151 5.82 -3.14 -11.37
C TRP A 151 6.18 -4.47 -12.02
N VAL A 152 7.25 -4.50 -12.81
CA VAL A 152 7.76 -5.69 -13.51
C VAL A 152 9.20 -5.95 -13.11
N SER A 153 9.52 -7.20 -12.83
CA SER A 153 10.87 -7.63 -12.46
C SER A 153 11.83 -7.59 -13.65
N ASN A 154 13.13 -7.63 -13.35
CA ASN A 154 14.12 -8.11 -14.31
C ASN A 154 13.82 -9.56 -14.73
N GLU A 155 14.39 -10.00 -15.86
CA GLU A 155 14.33 -11.41 -16.26
C GLU A 155 15.11 -12.27 -15.26
N MET A 156 14.49 -13.38 -14.88
CA MET A 156 15.04 -14.39 -13.99
C MET A 156 15.08 -15.72 -14.74
N ASP A 157 16.20 -16.43 -14.67
CA ASP A 157 16.25 -17.80 -15.15
C ASP A 157 15.64 -18.73 -14.10
N VAL A 158 14.49 -19.32 -14.41
CA VAL A 158 13.76 -20.25 -13.53
C VAL A 158 13.97 -21.71 -13.91
N SER A 159 14.93 -22.01 -14.79
CA SER A 159 15.22 -23.37 -15.27
C SER A 159 15.44 -24.38 -14.14
N SER A 160 16.23 -24.04 -13.11
CA SER A 160 16.49 -24.94 -11.99
C SER A 160 15.22 -25.28 -11.18
N ILE A 161 14.36 -24.28 -10.94
CA ILE A 161 13.11 -24.47 -10.19
C ILE A 161 12.16 -25.38 -10.96
N PHE A 162 12.08 -25.18 -12.27
CA PHE A 162 11.28 -26.01 -13.16
C PHE A 162 11.80 -27.44 -13.23
N ILE A 163 13.11 -27.62 -13.36
CA ILE A 163 13.76 -28.94 -13.40
C ILE A 163 13.51 -29.71 -12.10
N ASP A 164 13.71 -29.08 -10.94
CA ASP A 164 13.46 -29.74 -9.65
C ASP A 164 11.99 -30.16 -9.51
N SER A 165 11.07 -29.29 -9.93
CA SER A 165 9.63 -29.59 -9.93
C SER A 165 9.26 -30.72 -10.89
N LEU A 166 9.93 -30.82 -12.05
CA LEU A 166 9.76 -31.92 -13.00
C LEU A 166 10.29 -33.22 -12.40
N TYR A 167 11.48 -33.22 -11.80
CA TYR A 167 12.02 -34.41 -11.13
C TYR A 167 11.10 -34.92 -10.02
N ASP A 168 10.49 -34.02 -9.25
CA ASP A 168 9.52 -34.40 -8.21
C ASP A 168 8.19 -34.93 -8.78
N ALA A 169 7.80 -34.50 -9.97
CA ALA A 169 6.54 -34.86 -10.61
C ALA A 169 6.59 -36.17 -11.39
N ILE A 170 7.76 -36.57 -11.88
CA ILE A 170 7.94 -37.76 -12.71
C ILE A 170 8.29 -38.96 -11.82
N ASP A 171 7.78 -40.15 -12.15
CA ASP A 171 8.08 -41.38 -11.41
C ASP A 171 9.61 -41.67 -11.42
N ASP A 172 10.11 -42.22 -10.31
CA ASP A 172 11.52 -42.60 -10.13
C ASP A 172 11.92 -43.85 -10.92
N ASP A 173 11.39 -44.02 -12.14
CA ASP A 173 11.71 -45.13 -13.04
C ASP A 173 12.85 -44.79 -14.01
N GLU A 174 13.38 -45.82 -14.67
CA GLU A 174 14.54 -45.71 -15.56
C GLU A 174 14.20 -44.97 -16.86
N SER A 175 12.98 -45.14 -17.37
CA SER A 175 12.46 -44.52 -18.60
C SER A 175 12.33 -43.01 -18.42
N SER A 176 11.77 -42.61 -17.27
CA SER A 176 11.62 -41.22 -16.86
C SER A 176 12.96 -40.49 -16.74
N LYS A 177 13.96 -41.12 -16.13
CA LYS A 177 15.33 -40.57 -16.09
C LYS A 177 15.97 -40.50 -17.47
N ALA A 178 15.80 -41.54 -18.28
CA ALA A 178 16.35 -41.57 -19.63
C ALA A 178 15.74 -40.49 -20.53
N LEU A 179 14.45 -40.18 -20.36
CA LEU A 179 13.81 -39.05 -21.03
C LEU A 179 14.42 -37.71 -20.60
N LEU A 180 14.57 -37.49 -19.29
CA LEU A 180 15.16 -36.25 -18.76
C LEU A 180 16.62 -36.08 -19.19
N ASP A 181 17.39 -37.17 -19.27
CA ASP A 181 18.77 -37.17 -19.79
C ASP A 181 18.85 -36.79 -21.28
N CYS A 182 17.74 -36.93 -22.02
CA CYS A 182 17.65 -36.50 -23.42
C CYS A 182 17.19 -35.04 -23.58
N MET A 183 16.77 -34.39 -22.50
CA MET A 183 16.29 -33.00 -22.54
C MET A 183 17.42 -31.99 -22.37
N GLU A 184 17.48 -31.03 -23.28
CA GLU A 184 18.36 -29.86 -23.18
C GLU A 184 17.50 -28.61 -22.94
N LEU A 185 17.17 -28.35 -21.67
CA LEU A 185 16.20 -27.30 -21.31
C LEU A 185 16.69 -25.87 -21.60
N GLY A 186 17.98 -25.62 -21.41
CA GLY A 186 18.54 -24.26 -21.47
C GLY A 186 17.98 -23.34 -20.38
N ALA A 187 18.09 -22.03 -20.60
CA ALA A 187 17.55 -21.02 -19.70
C ALA A 187 16.04 -20.83 -19.92
N LEU A 188 15.30 -20.67 -18.83
CA LEU A 188 13.87 -20.35 -18.85
C LEU A 188 13.66 -18.94 -18.30
N PRO A 189 13.75 -17.89 -19.15
CA PRO A 189 13.59 -16.52 -18.69
C PRO A 189 12.12 -16.24 -18.32
N LEU A 190 11.89 -15.78 -17.09
CA LEU A 190 10.59 -15.39 -16.60
C LEU A 190 10.67 -14.03 -15.90
N LYS A 191 9.65 -13.20 -16.09
CA LYS A 191 9.44 -11.98 -15.29
C LYS A 191 8.26 -12.18 -14.36
N TYR A 192 8.25 -11.41 -13.28
CA TYR A 192 7.15 -11.33 -12.34
C TYR A 192 6.59 -9.91 -12.35
N THR A 193 5.29 -9.79 -12.12
CA THR A 193 4.60 -8.53 -11.87
C THR A 193 4.20 -8.44 -10.40
N ILE A 194 4.40 -7.28 -9.78
CA ILE A 194 3.80 -6.97 -8.49
C ILE A 194 2.94 -5.71 -8.61
N GLU A 195 1.68 -5.78 -8.18
CA GLU A 195 0.74 -4.66 -8.20
C GLU A 195 0.32 -4.30 -6.78
N PHE A 196 0.51 -3.04 -6.38
CA PHE A 196 0.08 -2.52 -5.07
C PHE A 196 -1.21 -1.70 -5.18
N THR A 197 -2.15 -1.96 -4.28
CA THR A 197 -3.46 -1.29 -4.25
C THR A 197 -3.57 -0.30 -3.07
N GLY A 198 -4.44 0.70 -3.21
CA GLY A 198 -4.74 1.66 -2.14
C GLY A 198 -5.39 1.04 -0.88
N GLU A 199 -5.84 -0.21 -0.97
CA GLU A 199 -6.44 -0.95 0.15
C GLU A 199 -5.39 -1.63 1.05
N GLY A 200 -4.09 -1.49 0.72
CA GLY A 200 -3.01 -2.17 1.46
C GLY A 200 -2.83 -3.62 1.05
N THR A 201 -3.28 -4.01 -0.15
CA THR A 201 -3.07 -5.34 -0.73
C THR A 201 -2.08 -5.29 -1.88
N PHE A 202 -1.47 -6.42 -2.19
CA PHE A 202 -0.68 -6.58 -3.41
C PHE A 202 -0.96 -7.92 -4.09
N LEU A 203 -0.74 -7.95 -5.40
CA LEU A 203 -0.81 -9.14 -6.25
C LEU A 203 0.57 -9.38 -6.86
N LEU A 204 1.16 -10.55 -6.61
CA LEU A 204 2.39 -11.01 -7.25
C LEU A 204 2.03 -12.15 -8.21
N ALA A 205 2.43 -12.05 -9.47
CA ALA A 205 2.14 -13.04 -10.49
C ALA A 205 3.29 -13.16 -11.49
N ALA A 206 3.34 -14.27 -12.23
CA ALA A 206 4.17 -14.36 -13.42
C ALA A 206 3.66 -13.38 -14.49
N ASP A 207 4.57 -12.66 -15.14
CA ASP A 207 4.22 -11.81 -16.27
C ASP A 207 3.74 -12.67 -17.44
N SER A 208 2.57 -12.36 -17.97
CA SER A 208 1.89 -13.21 -18.96
C SER A 208 2.65 -13.39 -20.27
N GLU A 209 3.40 -12.38 -20.72
CA GLU A 209 4.15 -12.43 -21.97
C GLU A 209 5.40 -13.29 -21.81
N SER A 210 6.20 -13.04 -20.77
CA SER A 210 7.37 -13.86 -20.47
C SER A 210 6.99 -15.30 -20.09
N ALA A 211 5.86 -15.51 -19.41
CA ALA A 211 5.34 -16.84 -19.09
C ALA A 211 5.00 -17.64 -20.36
N ALA A 212 4.33 -17.02 -21.34
CA ALA A 212 4.03 -17.68 -22.61
C ALA A 212 5.31 -18.05 -23.38
N ALA A 213 6.28 -17.14 -23.46
CA ALA A 213 7.57 -17.40 -24.11
C ALA A 213 8.38 -18.49 -23.40
N MET A 214 8.35 -18.52 -22.06
CA MET A 214 8.99 -19.54 -21.26
C MET A 214 8.34 -20.91 -21.47
N ILE A 215 6.99 -20.98 -21.49
CA ILE A 215 6.25 -22.21 -21.81
C ILE A 215 6.64 -22.71 -23.19
N ASP A 216 6.71 -21.83 -24.21
CA ASP A 216 7.11 -22.23 -25.56
C ASP A 216 8.53 -22.81 -25.58
N THR A 217 9.46 -22.20 -24.85
CA THR A 217 10.86 -22.67 -24.73
C THR A 217 10.93 -24.05 -24.09
N PHE A 218 10.25 -24.22 -22.95
CA PHE A 218 10.14 -25.53 -22.28
C PHE A 218 9.50 -26.58 -23.19
N TYR A 219 8.42 -26.23 -23.89
CA TYR A 219 7.68 -27.16 -24.74
C TYR A 219 8.52 -27.67 -25.91
N THR A 220 9.31 -26.79 -26.53
CA THR A 220 10.27 -27.18 -27.57
C THR A 220 11.32 -28.13 -27.00
N ALA A 221 11.96 -27.78 -25.88
CA ALA A 221 12.98 -28.64 -25.28
C ALA A 221 12.42 -30.01 -24.85
N PHE A 222 11.20 -30.06 -24.33
CA PHE A 222 10.53 -31.30 -23.95
C PHE A 222 10.16 -32.15 -25.17
N THR A 223 9.70 -31.53 -26.27
CA THR A 223 9.39 -32.23 -27.53
C THR A 223 10.65 -32.80 -28.17
N ASP A 224 11.75 -32.02 -28.19
CA ASP A 224 13.03 -32.45 -28.73
C ASP A 224 13.62 -33.59 -27.90
N GLY A 225 13.55 -33.49 -26.57
CA GLY A 225 13.99 -34.54 -25.65
C GLY A 225 13.17 -35.83 -25.78
N LEU A 226 11.85 -35.74 -25.89
CA LEU A 226 10.99 -36.91 -26.14
C LEU A 226 11.30 -37.55 -27.50
N THR A 227 11.54 -36.73 -28.53
CA THR A 227 11.92 -37.24 -29.85
C THR A 227 13.22 -38.03 -29.76
N ALA A 228 14.27 -37.47 -29.15
CA ALA A 228 15.55 -38.14 -28.97
C ALA A 228 15.45 -39.43 -28.13
N TYR A 229 14.64 -39.40 -27.07
CA TYR A 229 14.36 -40.57 -26.25
C TYR A 229 13.68 -41.69 -27.06
N LEU A 230 12.63 -41.36 -27.82
CA LEU A 230 11.92 -42.34 -28.65
C LEU A 230 12.80 -42.90 -29.77
N GLU A 231 13.65 -42.08 -30.40
CA GLU A 231 14.62 -42.56 -31.38
C GLU A 231 15.57 -43.60 -30.76
N LYS A 232 16.08 -43.33 -29.55
CA LYS A 232 16.96 -44.25 -28.82
C LYS A 232 16.26 -45.55 -28.44
N GLU A 233 15.01 -45.48 -27.97
CA GLU A 233 14.22 -46.67 -27.62
C GLU A 233 13.90 -47.52 -28.86
N ILE A 234 13.55 -46.89 -29.99
CA ILE A 234 13.32 -47.59 -31.26
C ILE A 234 14.60 -48.27 -31.75
N GLU A 235 15.75 -47.59 -31.67
CA GLU A 235 17.05 -48.17 -32.02
C GLU A 235 17.36 -49.40 -31.16
N GLN A 236 17.14 -49.29 -29.85
CA GLN A 236 17.42 -50.35 -28.89
C GLN A 236 16.47 -51.55 -29.06
N ASP A 237 15.16 -51.31 -29.23
CA ASP A 237 14.18 -52.38 -29.47
C ASP A 237 14.38 -53.06 -30.82
N ALA A 238 14.67 -52.29 -31.88
CA ALA A 238 15.02 -52.84 -33.19
C ALA A 238 16.23 -53.79 -33.08
N ALA A 239 17.30 -53.34 -32.43
CA ALA A 239 18.50 -54.15 -32.22
C ALA A 239 18.21 -55.44 -31.41
N ASN A 240 17.42 -55.33 -30.34
CA ASN A 240 17.06 -56.47 -29.49
C ASN A 240 16.22 -57.52 -30.23
N ASN A 241 15.42 -57.10 -31.21
CA ASN A 241 14.58 -57.97 -32.03
C ASN A 241 15.21 -58.36 -33.37
N GLY A 242 16.47 -57.97 -33.63
CA GLY A 242 17.20 -58.33 -34.84
C GLY A 242 16.80 -57.55 -36.09
N TYR A 243 16.18 -56.38 -35.93
CA TYR A 243 15.85 -55.43 -36.98
C TYR A 243 16.84 -54.26 -37.03
N THR A 244 16.80 -53.49 -38.11
CA THR A 244 17.43 -52.16 -38.19
C THR A 244 16.36 -51.09 -38.27
N VAL A 245 16.63 -49.89 -37.78
CA VAL A 245 15.71 -48.75 -37.90
C VAL A 245 15.36 -48.48 -39.36
N GLU A 246 16.33 -48.58 -40.27
CA GLU A 246 16.09 -48.45 -41.72
C GLU A 246 15.11 -49.51 -42.25
N GLY A 247 15.18 -50.74 -41.74
CA GLY A 247 14.24 -51.81 -42.08
C GLY A 247 12.83 -51.57 -41.54
N LEU A 248 12.72 -51.01 -40.33
CA LEU A 248 11.44 -50.57 -39.76
C LEU A 248 10.85 -49.43 -40.60
N MET A 249 11.63 -48.40 -40.92
CA MET A 249 11.21 -47.29 -41.77
C MET A 249 10.68 -47.77 -43.13
N GLN A 250 11.38 -48.72 -43.80
CA GLN A 250 10.88 -49.32 -45.05
C GLN A 250 9.56 -50.07 -44.87
N THR A 251 9.38 -50.76 -43.74
CA THR A 251 8.16 -51.53 -43.45
C THR A 251 6.96 -50.61 -43.23
N TYR A 252 7.16 -49.50 -42.54
CA TYR A 252 6.12 -48.50 -42.27
C TYR A 252 5.98 -47.47 -43.41
N GLY A 253 6.86 -47.49 -44.41
CA GLY A 253 6.83 -46.56 -45.53
C GLY A 253 7.32 -45.14 -45.19
N CYS A 254 8.13 -45.01 -44.12
CA CYS A 254 8.64 -43.76 -43.60
C CYS A 254 10.02 -43.42 -44.22
N THR A 255 10.31 -42.13 -44.35
CA THR A 255 11.58 -41.58 -44.87
C THR A 255 12.43 -40.92 -43.79
N THR A 256 11.83 -40.60 -42.63
CA THR A 256 12.52 -40.09 -41.45
C THR A 256 12.15 -40.89 -40.20
N THR A 257 12.99 -40.86 -39.17
CA THR A 257 12.66 -41.41 -37.84
C THR A 257 11.46 -40.70 -37.23
N ARG A 258 11.28 -39.41 -37.49
CA ARG A 258 10.10 -38.65 -37.05
C ARG A 258 8.80 -39.22 -37.62
N GLU A 259 8.76 -39.53 -38.92
CA GLU A 259 7.60 -40.19 -39.55
C GLU A 259 7.39 -41.61 -39.01
N LEU A 260 8.45 -42.34 -38.67
CA LEU A 260 8.35 -43.64 -38.03
C LEU A 260 7.74 -43.52 -36.63
N ILE A 261 8.17 -42.53 -35.84
CA ILE A 261 7.61 -42.24 -34.51
C ILE A 261 6.11 -41.93 -34.62
N ASP A 262 5.72 -41.04 -35.54
CA ASP A 262 4.31 -40.69 -35.73
C ASP A 262 3.47 -41.93 -36.14
N ALA A 263 4.04 -42.79 -37.00
CA ALA A 263 3.38 -44.03 -37.39
C ALA A 263 3.26 -45.03 -36.22
N MET A 264 4.27 -45.12 -35.35
CA MET A 264 4.26 -45.99 -34.17
C MET A 264 3.32 -45.51 -33.07
N LEU A 265 3.16 -44.18 -32.93
CA LEU A 265 2.21 -43.57 -31.99
C LEU A 265 0.77 -43.55 -32.52
N GLU A 266 0.56 -43.90 -33.79
CA GLU A 266 -0.72 -43.76 -34.51
C GLU A 266 -1.27 -42.33 -34.53
N MET A 267 -0.42 -41.33 -34.28
CA MET A 267 -0.72 -39.90 -34.32
C MET A 267 0.57 -39.07 -34.42
N PRO A 268 0.50 -37.82 -34.91
CA PRO A 268 1.64 -36.91 -34.86
C PRO A 268 2.15 -36.75 -33.42
N LEU A 269 3.46 -36.81 -33.19
CA LEU A 269 3.98 -36.62 -31.83
C LEU A 269 3.71 -35.23 -31.26
N GLU A 270 3.46 -34.21 -32.07
CA GLU A 270 2.92 -32.94 -31.56
C GLU A 270 1.55 -33.11 -30.89
N ASP A 271 0.67 -33.93 -31.47
CA ASP A 271 -0.65 -34.24 -30.91
C ASP A 271 -0.52 -35.16 -29.69
N PHE A 272 0.39 -36.13 -29.73
CA PHE A 272 0.73 -36.95 -28.57
C PHE A 272 1.23 -36.09 -27.41
N MET A 273 2.13 -35.15 -27.67
CA MET A 273 2.65 -34.19 -26.70
C MET A 273 1.56 -33.30 -26.13
N ALA A 274 0.67 -32.78 -26.98
CA ALA A 274 -0.47 -31.99 -26.52
C ALA A 274 -1.44 -32.82 -25.65
N SER A 275 -1.51 -34.14 -25.86
CA SER A 275 -2.31 -35.05 -25.04
C SER A 275 -1.66 -35.39 -23.69
N LEU A 276 -0.32 -35.46 -23.64
CA LEU A 276 0.44 -35.73 -22.43
C LEU A 276 0.54 -34.50 -21.53
N LEU A 277 0.91 -33.37 -22.11
CA LEU A 277 1.17 -32.13 -21.39
C LEU A 277 0.63 -30.95 -22.22
N PRO A 278 -0.65 -30.59 -22.07
CA PRO A 278 -1.20 -29.42 -22.74
C PRO A 278 -0.48 -28.14 -22.29
N LYS A 279 -0.18 -27.23 -23.22
CA LYS A 279 0.37 -25.89 -22.88
C LYS A 279 -0.52 -25.13 -21.90
N GLU A 280 -1.83 -25.29 -22.00
CA GLU A 280 -2.78 -24.65 -21.09
C GLU A 280 -2.61 -25.13 -19.65
N THR A 281 -2.27 -26.40 -19.43
CA THR A 281 -1.99 -26.92 -18.09
C THR A 281 -0.74 -26.27 -17.49
N LEU A 282 0.30 -26.03 -18.29
CA LEU A 282 1.49 -25.30 -17.84
C LEU A 282 1.17 -23.85 -17.50
N LYS A 283 0.31 -23.21 -18.30
CA LYS A 283 -0.21 -21.87 -18.02
C LYS A 283 -1.00 -21.83 -16.72
N GLU A 284 -1.93 -22.76 -16.51
CA GLU A 284 -2.71 -22.87 -15.28
C GLU A 284 -1.82 -23.10 -14.05
N LEU A 285 -0.75 -23.89 -14.19
CA LEU A 285 0.23 -24.11 -13.13
C LEU A 285 0.97 -22.82 -12.76
N LEU A 286 1.43 -22.04 -13.75
CA LEU A 286 2.03 -20.74 -13.50
C LEU A 286 1.04 -19.75 -12.87
N ASP A 287 -0.17 -19.70 -13.40
CA ASP A 287 -1.24 -18.82 -12.90
C ASP A 287 -1.64 -19.21 -11.47
N SER A 288 -1.55 -20.49 -11.10
CA SER A 288 -1.77 -20.99 -9.72
C SER A 288 -0.72 -20.50 -8.73
N GLY A 289 0.47 -20.12 -9.21
CA GLY A 289 1.54 -19.47 -8.45
C GLY A 289 1.25 -17.99 -8.12
N THR A 290 0.11 -17.46 -8.56
CA THR A 290 -0.31 -16.09 -8.24
C THR A 290 -0.56 -15.94 -6.73
N VAL A 291 0.09 -14.95 -6.13
CA VAL A 291 0.01 -14.68 -4.70
C VAL A 291 -0.71 -13.37 -4.43
N ASN A 292 -1.72 -13.44 -3.57
CA ASN A 292 -2.36 -12.27 -2.98
C ASN A 292 -1.81 -12.07 -1.57
N GLY A 293 -1.34 -10.86 -1.27
CA GLY A 293 -0.81 -10.48 0.02
C GLY A 293 -1.33 -9.14 0.52
N VAL A 294 -0.93 -8.81 1.74
CA VAL A 294 -1.12 -7.48 2.32
C VAL A 294 0.23 -6.83 2.53
N TYR A 295 0.29 -5.51 2.36
CA TYR A 295 1.49 -4.75 2.64
C TYR A 295 1.23 -3.64 3.65
N ALA A 296 2.27 -3.28 4.38
CA ALA A 296 2.27 -2.12 5.25
C ALA A 296 3.60 -1.40 5.13
N VAL A 297 3.56 -0.08 5.19
CA VAL A 297 4.74 0.75 5.44
C VAL A 297 4.73 1.11 6.92
N LYS A 298 5.84 0.86 7.61
CA LYS A 298 6.01 1.20 9.03
C LYS A 298 7.37 1.82 9.24
N ASN A 299 7.41 3.07 9.68
CA ASN A 299 8.65 3.83 9.84
C ASN A 299 9.51 3.84 8.57
N GLY A 300 8.88 3.89 7.41
CA GLY A 300 9.56 3.81 6.12
C GLY A 300 10.05 2.42 5.71
N GLU A 301 9.73 1.36 6.45
CA GLU A 301 10.03 -0.02 6.04
C GLU A 301 8.81 -0.65 5.37
N ILE A 302 8.99 -1.26 4.20
CA ILE A 302 7.94 -1.96 3.47
C ILE A 302 7.92 -3.42 3.93
N VAL A 303 6.81 -3.86 4.49
CA VAL A 303 6.59 -5.24 4.91
C VAL A 303 5.51 -5.85 4.03
N LEU A 304 5.86 -6.93 3.34
CA LEU A 304 4.96 -7.77 2.56
C LEU A 304 4.55 -8.96 3.43
N THR A 305 3.26 -9.30 3.47
CA THR A 305 2.74 -10.44 4.25
C THR A 305 1.91 -11.35 3.36
N ILE A 306 2.28 -12.63 3.34
CA ILE A 306 1.59 -13.70 2.63
C ILE A 306 1.29 -14.81 3.64
N GLY A 307 0.02 -14.99 4.00
CA GLY A 307 -0.36 -15.94 5.05
C GLY A 307 0.30 -15.63 6.40
N LYS A 308 1.31 -16.44 6.78
CA LYS A 308 2.11 -16.24 8.00
C LYS A 308 3.53 -15.77 7.73
N THR A 309 3.94 -15.72 6.47
CA THR A 309 5.29 -15.34 6.04
C THR A 309 5.34 -13.83 5.85
N GLN A 310 6.45 -13.23 6.25
CA GLN A 310 6.71 -11.81 6.04
C GLN A 310 8.04 -11.66 5.32
N SER A 311 8.04 -10.78 4.32
CA SER A 311 9.21 -10.40 3.54
C SER A 311 9.36 -8.89 3.56
N SER A 312 10.58 -8.40 3.32
CA SER A 312 10.86 -6.97 3.28
C SER A 312 11.08 -6.51 1.85
N ALA A 313 10.70 -5.26 1.57
CA ALA A 313 10.99 -4.62 0.30
C ALA A 313 11.63 -3.24 0.52
N VAL A 314 12.45 -2.83 -0.43
CA VAL A 314 13.16 -1.54 -0.42
C VAL A 314 12.79 -0.78 -1.68
N TYR A 315 12.27 0.43 -1.53
CA TYR A 315 12.01 1.33 -2.64
C TYR A 315 13.14 2.36 -2.77
N ASP A 316 13.82 2.36 -3.91
CA ASP A 316 14.80 3.37 -4.31
C ASP A 316 14.08 4.39 -5.21
N GLU A 317 13.73 5.54 -4.63
CA GLU A 317 13.01 6.60 -5.33
C GLU A 317 13.82 7.24 -6.48
N PRO A 318 15.12 7.57 -6.32
CA PRO A 318 15.95 8.02 -7.45
C PRO A 318 16.04 7.03 -8.62
N ALA A 319 16.17 5.73 -8.33
CA ALA A 319 16.24 4.70 -9.36
C ALA A 319 14.87 4.30 -9.91
N GLY A 320 13.79 4.58 -9.18
CA GLY A 320 12.44 4.13 -9.51
C GLY A 320 12.32 2.60 -9.44
N THR A 321 13.03 1.96 -8.52
CA THR A 321 13.08 0.50 -8.39
C THR A 321 12.61 0.02 -7.03
N LEU A 322 11.93 -1.12 -7.02
CA LEU A 322 11.51 -1.83 -5.82
C LEU A 322 12.25 -3.17 -5.73
N SER A 323 13.01 -3.38 -4.68
CA SER A 323 13.74 -4.63 -4.44
C SER A 323 13.03 -5.45 -3.38
N VAL A 324 12.59 -6.66 -3.71
CA VAL A 324 11.98 -7.59 -2.76
C VAL A 324 13.04 -8.61 -2.34
N VAL A 325 13.27 -8.71 -1.03
CA VAL A 325 14.18 -9.71 -0.46
C VAL A 325 13.32 -10.80 0.18
N ASP A 326 13.36 -11.99 -0.42
CA ASP A 326 12.77 -13.19 0.14
C ASP A 326 13.89 -14.13 0.61
N GLU A 327 13.84 -14.55 1.87
CA GLU A 327 14.82 -15.49 2.43
C GLU A 327 14.67 -16.90 1.82
N ASP A 328 13.48 -17.24 1.31
CA ASP A 328 13.17 -18.55 0.73
C ASP A 328 13.47 -18.61 -0.79
N ILE A 329 13.62 -17.47 -1.47
CA ILE A 329 13.95 -17.40 -2.92
C ILE A 329 15.43 -17.08 -3.10
N ALA A 330 16.26 -18.12 -3.03
CA ALA A 330 17.63 -18.17 -3.58
C ALA A 330 18.56 -16.97 -3.30
N GLY A 331 18.39 -16.25 -2.18
CA GLY A 331 19.30 -15.21 -1.68
C GLY A 331 19.56 -14.02 -2.61
N THR A 332 18.81 -13.88 -3.71
CA THR A 332 19.02 -12.83 -4.71
C THR A 332 17.78 -11.96 -4.77
N ALA A 333 17.92 -10.67 -4.42
CA ALA A 333 16.79 -9.75 -4.42
C ALA A 333 16.17 -9.65 -5.82
N ILE A 334 14.85 -9.79 -5.92
CA ILE A 334 14.11 -9.56 -7.16
C ILE A 334 13.93 -8.06 -7.30
N VAL A 335 14.41 -7.49 -8.40
CA VAL A 335 14.35 -6.05 -8.65
C VAL A 335 13.24 -5.76 -9.64
N PHE A 336 12.29 -4.94 -9.20
CA PHE A 336 11.17 -4.49 -9.99
C PHE A 336 11.35 -3.03 -10.41
N SER A 337 10.87 -2.72 -11.61
CA SER A 337 10.77 -1.38 -12.17
C SER A 337 9.32 -1.09 -12.54
N ARG A 338 8.97 0.20 -12.68
CA ARG A 338 7.60 0.57 -13.09
C ARG A 338 7.25 -0.06 -14.44
N ALA A 339 6.06 -0.69 -14.49
CA ALA A 339 5.49 -1.28 -15.70
C ALA A 339 5.17 -0.22 -16.75
#